data_AF-A0A6A4GFK2-F1
#
_entry.id   AF-A0A6A4GFK2-F1
#
_cell.length_a   1.000
_cell.length_b   1.000
_cell.length_c   1.000
_cell.angle_alpha   90.00
_cell.angle_beta   90.00
_cell.angle_gamma   90.00
#
_symmetry.space_group_name_H-M   'P 1'
#
loop_
_entity.id
_entity.type
_entity.pdbx_description
1 polymer ?
#
loop_
_entity_poly.entity_id
_entity_poly.type
_entity_poly.pdbx_seq_one_letter_code
_entity_poly.pdbx_strand_id
1 'polypeptide(L)'
;VTWDVTIARLALSVKLHRDFLAPLFSVYSFQFEELALHYIEYEDLEAAQRDIIFALSYNLGGTQGILDELRIALPPSLRELLSFNQGWSSVLQETWLNFFEAVSDPEIMRFSLSLLTAAAVMEGLISGLSQGYQRPQLIMSLMILNPKHPNVDLLRSCHH
;
A
#
# COMPACT_ATOMS: atom_id res chain seq x y z
N VAL A 1 8.46 23.34 15.86
CA VAL A 1 7.50 23.62 14.77
C VAL A 1 7.55 22.60 13.64
N THR A 2 8.60 22.54 12.80
CA THR A 2 8.61 21.59 11.65
C THR A 2 8.46 20.15 12.08
N TRP A 3 9.11 19.78 13.19
CA TRP A 3 9.05 18.42 13.71
C TRP A 3 7.68 18.09 14.35
N ASP A 4 7.08 19.04 15.06
CA ASP A 4 5.73 18.92 15.66
C ASP A 4 4.69 18.68 14.57
N VAL A 5 4.80 19.41 13.45
CA VAL A 5 3.94 19.21 12.27
C VAL A 5 4.17 17.82 11.66
N THR A 6 5.42 17.35 11.57
CA THR A 6 5.73 16.00 11.05
C THR A 6 5.12 14.90 11.93
N ILE A 7 5.31 14.97 13.25
CA ILE A 7 4.74 14.01 14.20
C ILE A 7 3.22 14.08 14.22
N ALA A 8 2.64 15.29 14.18
CA ALA A 8 1.19 15.48 14.09
C ALA A 8 0.60 14.90 12.79
N ARG A 9 1.27 15.06 11.64
CA ARG A 9 0.87 14.42 10.37
C ARG A 9 0.91 12.90 10.47
N LEU A 10 1.94 12.34 11.12
CA LEU A 10 2.03 10.91 11.36
C LEU A 10 0.89 10.42 12.24
N ALA A 11 0.62 11.11 13.36
CA ALA A 11 -0.48 10.78 14.27
C ALA A 11 -1.84 10.83 13.54
N LEU A 12 -2.09 11.86 12.72
CA LEU A 12 -3.31 11.97 11.91
C LEU A 12 -3.44 10.85 10.88
N SER A 13 -2.35 10.51 10.18
CA SER A 13 -2.35 9.41 9.21
C SER A 13 -2.72 8.08 9.86
N VAL A 14 -2.16 7.80 11.05
CA VAL A 14 -2.52 6.60 11.83
C VAL A 14 -3.99 6.66 12.27
N LYS A 15 -4.46 7.79 12.82
CA LYS A 15 -5.86 7.96 13.23
C LYS A 15 -6.85 7.79 12.07
N LEU A 16 -6.47 8.18 10.86
CA LEU A 16 -7.33 8.12 9.66
C LEU A 16 -7.35 6.73 9.00
N HIS A 17 -6.20 6.05 8.94
CA HIS A 17 -6.04 4.83 8.14
C HIS A 17 -5.98 3.53 8.95
N ARG A 18 -5.79 3.60 10.26
CA ARG A 18 -5.71 2.41 11.12
C ARG A 18 -7.03 2.18 11.82
N ASP A 19 -7.59 0.98 11.62
CA ASP A 19 -8.68 0.50 12.46
C ASP A 19 -8.16 0.17 13.87
N PHE A 20 -8.89 0.61 14.89
CA PHE A 20 -8.59 0.39 16.30
C PHE A 20 -9.61 -0.57 16.95
N LEU A 21 -10.41 -1.25 16.14
CA LEU A 21 -11.21 -2.38 16.56
C LEU A 21 -10.34 -3.61 16.85
N ALA A 22 -10.73 -4.39 17.86
CA ALA A 22 -10.02 -5.59 18.25
C ALA A 22 -9.83 -6.54 17.02
N PRO A 23 -8.62 -7.11 16.81
CA PRO A 23 -7.50 -7.22 17.75
C PRO A 23 -6.48 -6.07 17.71
N LEU A 24 -6.73 -4.99 16.96
CA LEU A 24 -5.80 -3.87 16.83
C LEU A 24 -6.02 -2.88 17.99
N PHE A 25 -4.93 -2.44 18.62
CA PHE A 25 -4.96 -1.43 19.68
C PHE A 25 -4.67 -0.04 19.11
N SER A 26 -5.32 0.97 19.71
CA SER A 26 -5.02 2.38 19.45
C SER A 26 -3.57 2.69 19.80
N VAL A 27 -2.92 3.50 18.97
CA VAL A 27 -1.61 4.09 19.29
C VAL A 27 -1.87 5.30 20.17
N TYR A 28 -1.26 5.32 21.36
CA TYR A 28 -1.45 6.40 22.32
C TYR A 28 -0.59 7.63 21.98
N SER A 29 -1.03 8.82 22.40
CA SER A 29 -0.34 10.09 22.11
C SER A 29 1.13 10.08 22.56
N PHE A 30 1.41 9.55 23.76
CA PHE A 30 2.76 9.49 24.31
C PHE A 30 3.75 8.74 23.41
N GLN A 31 3.27 7.76 22.63
CA GLN A 31 4.12 7.01 21.70
C GLN A 31 4.56 7.86 20.51
N PHE A 32 3.77 8.87 20.13
CA PHE A 32 4.16 9.86 19.14
C PHE A 32 5.08 10.94 19.73
N GLU A 33 4.84 11.31 20.99
CA GLU A 33 5.71 12.24 21.75
C GLU A 33 7.12 11.64 21.91
N GLU A 34 7.24 10.35 22.20
CA GLU A 34 8.53 9.62 22.32
C GLU A 34 9.31 9.53 20.99
N LEU A 35 8.62 9.57 19.84
CA LEU A 35 9.28 9.59 18.53
C LEU A 35 9.95 10.94 18.26
N ALA A 36 9.66 11.97 19.07
CA ALA A 36 10.12 13.30 18.80
C ALA A 36 11.59 13.52 19.16
N LEU A 37 12.33 14.21 18.28
CA LEU A 37 13.74 14.58 18.52
C LEU A 37 13.89 15.64 19.63
N HIS A 38 12.79 16.18 20.13
CA HIS A 38 12.72 17.13 21.21
C HIS A 38 11.44 16.89 22.01
N TYR A 39 11.38 17.46 23.22
CA TYR A 39 10.21 17.35 24.07
C TYR A 39 9.01 18.04 23.42
N ILE A 40 7.91 17.30 23.28
CA ILE A 40 6.61 17.77 22.79
C ILE A 40 5.58 17.42 23.86
N GLU A 41 4.81 18.40 24.33
CA GLU A 41 3.70 18.13 25.23
C GLU A 41 2.48 17.62 24.45
N TYR A 42 1.63 16.84 25.14
CA TYR A 42 0.37 16.37 24.58
C TYR A 42 -0.47 17.50 23.95
N GLU A 43 -0.56 18.65 24.62
CA GLU A 43 -1.34 19.79 24.15
C GLU A 43 -0.75 20.42 22.88
N ASP A 44 0.58 20.47 22.77
CA ASP A 44 1.27 20.96 21.57
C ASP A 44 1.03 20.02 20.39
N LEU A 45 1.05 18.71 20.63
CA LEU A 45 0.77 17.71 19.61
C LEU A 45 -0.69 17.79 19.13
N GLU A 46 -1.66 17.97 20.03
CA GLU A 46 -3.07 18.14 19.66
C GLU A 46 -3.33 19.50 18.97
N ALA A 47 -2.64 20.56 19.38
CA ALA A 47 -2.69 21.85 18.69
C ALA A 47 -2.18 21.74 17.25
N ALA A 48 -1.01 21.13 17.05
CA ALA A 48 -0.44 20.92 15.72
C ALA A 48 -1.37 20.08 14.81
N GLN A 49 -2.01 19.05 15.36
CA GLN A 49 -3.00 18.26 14.62
C GLN A 49 -4.21 19.10 14.19
N ARG A 50 -4.77 19.93 15.10
CA ARG A 50 -5.87 20.83 14.78
C ARG A 50 -5.49 21.84 13.69
N ASP A 51 -4.29 22.40 13.78
CA ASP A 51 -3.80 23.36 12.80
C ASP A 51 -3.66 22.74 11.40
N ILE A 52 -3.16 21.49 11.32
CA ILE A 52 -3.08 20.75 10.05
C ILE A 52 -4.47 20.52 9.46
N ILE A 53 -5.41 20.01 10.25
CA ILE A 53 -6.77 19.74 9.77
C ILE A 53 -7.43 21.03 9.29
N PHE A 54 -7.29 22.11 10.06
CA PHE A 54 -7.83 23.42 9.70
C PHE A 54 -7.21 23.96 8.41
N ALA A 55 -5.88 23.89 8.28
CA ALA A 55 -5.17 24.30 7.07
C ALA A 55 -5.59 23.50 5.83
N LEU A 56 -5.95 22.24 5.99
CA LEU A 56 -6.45 21.37 4.93
C LEU A 56 -7.97 21.47 4.73
N SER A 57 -8.65 22.42 5.39
CA SER A 57 -10.10 22.56 5.32
C SER A 57 -10.84 21.25 5.62
N TYR A 58 -10.32 20.47 6.58
CA TYR A 58 -10.83 19.14 6.94
C TYR A 58 -10.82 18.11 5.80
N ASN A 59 -10.09 18.38 4.71
CA ASN A 59 -9.98 17.48 3.56
C ASN A 59 -8.67 16.67 3.63
N LEU A 60 -8.72 15.59 4.39
CA LEU A 60 -7.66 14.58 4.47
C LEU A 60 -7.94 13.52 3.40
N GLY A 61 -7.56 13.81 2.15
CA GLY A 61 -7.76 12.88 1.03
C GLY A 61 -7.03 11.54 1.21
N GLY A 62 -7.40 10.53 0.42
CA GLY A 62 -6.78 9.21 0.47
C GLY A 62 -6.63 8.57 -0.91
N THR A 63 -5.56 7.81 -1.09
CA THR A 63 -5.20 7.14 -2.36
C THR A 63 -6.06 5.92 -2.67
N GLN A 64 -6.67 5.31 -1.65
CA GLN A 64 -7.42 4.05 -1.80
C GLN A 64 -8.63 4.18 -2.72
N GLY A 65 -9.39 5.29 -2.62
CA GLY A 65 -10.55 5.51 -3.50
C GLY A 65 -10.17 5.56 -4.98
N ILE A 66 -9.03 6.18 -5.29
CA ILE A 66 -8.50 6.24 -6.66
C ILE A 66 -8.08 4.84 -7.14
N LEU A 67 -7.43 4.04 -6.28
CA LEU A 67 -7.04 2.66 -6.61
C LEU A 67 -8.26 1.77 -6.90
N ASP A 68 -9.33 1.93 -6.12
CA ASP A 68 -10.57 1.18 -6.31
C ASP A 68 -11.27 1.57 -7.62
N GLU A 69 -11.33 2.87 -7.94
CA GLU A 69 -11.84 3.36 -9.22
C GLU A 69 -11.01 2.84 -10.40
N LEU A 70 -9.67 2.87 -10.30
CA LEU A 70 -8.78 2.35 -11.33
C LEU A 70 -8.99 0.85 -11.55
N ARG A 71 -9.16 0.06 -10.49
CA ARG A 71 -9.49 -1.37 -10.57
C ARG A 71 -10.79 -1.60 -11.35
N ILE A 72 -11.82 -0.80 -11.08
CA ILE A 72 -13.13 -0.84 -11.75
C ILE A 72 -13.07 -0.27 -13.18
N ALA A 73 -12.08 0.55 -13.50
CA ALA A 73 -11.84 1.03 -14.86
C ALA A 73 -11.07 0.02 -15.73
N LEU A 74 -10.38 -0.97 -15.13
CA LEU A 74 -9.59 -1.94 -15.91
C LEU A 74 -10.46 -2.73 -16.90
N PRO A 75 -9.97 -2.99 -18.13
CA PRO A 75 -10.65 -3.86 -19.09
C PRO A 75 -10.86 -5.28 -18.54
N PRO A 76 -11.95 -5.97 -18.92
CA PRO A 76 -12.22 -7.34 -18.45
C PRO A 76 -11.07 -8.33 -18.69
N SER A 77 -10.42 -8.26 -19.86
CA SER A 77 -9.28 -9.11 -20.21
C SER A 77 -8.09 -8.95 -19.27
N LEU A 78 -7.83 -7.73 -18.80
CA LEU A 78 -6.74 -7.47 -17.86
C LEU A 78 -7.08 -7.97 -16.46
N ARG A 79 -8.34 -7.92 -16.06
CA ARG A 79 -8.79 -8.48 -14.77
C ARG A 79 -8.67 -9.99 -14.74
N GLU A 80 -9.02 -10.66 -15.85
CA GLU A 80 -8.82 -12.10 -16.00
C GLU A 80 -7.33 -12.47 -15.91
N LEU A 81 -6.45 -11.69 -16.53
CA LEU A 81 -5.01 -11.91 -16.44
C LEU A 81 -4.47 -11.78 -15.00
N LEU A 82 -5.13 -11.01 -14.15
CA LEU A 82 -4.79 -10.79 -12.74
C LEU A 82 -5.55 -11.70 -11.77
N SER A 83 -6.40 -12.61 -12.26
CA SER A 83 -7.24 -13.47 -11.41
C SER A 83 -6.47 -14.65 -10.79
N PHE A 84 -5.16 -14.74 -10.99
CA PHE A 84 -4.32 -15.72 -10.31
C PHE A 84 -4.18 -15.40 -8.81
N ASN A 85 -3.74 -16.38 -8.02
CA ASN A 85 -3.62 -16.22 -6.58
C ASN A 85 -2.73 -15.01 -6.22
N GLN A 86 -3.31 -14.05 -5.49
CA GLN A 86 -2.71 -12.77 -5.08
C GLN A 86 -2.34 -11.80 -6.23
N GLY A 87 -2.84 -11.98 -7.46
CA GLY A 87 -2.40 -11.16 -8.59
C GLY A 87 -2.61 -9.66 -8.41
N TRP A 88 -3.81 -9.25 -8.01
CA TRP A 88 -4.06 -7.83 -7.67
C TRP A 88 -3.30 -7.37 -6.43
N SER A 89 -3.17 -8.21 -5.41
CA SER A 89 -2.43 -7.88 -4.19
C SER A 89 -0.95 -7.62 -4.49
N SER A 90 -0.35 -8.38 -5.41
CA SER A 90 1.00 -8.13 -5.91
C SER A 90 1.10 -6.80 -6.65
N VAL A 91 0.15 -6.47 -7.52
CA VAL A 91 0.11 -5.16 -8.19
C VAL A 91 0.03 -4.01 -7.19
N LEU A 92 -0.83 -4.14 -6.18
CA LEU A 92 -0.94 -3.14 -5.11
C LEU A 92 0.35 -3.01 -4.31
N GLN A 93 1.00 -4.13 -3.97
CA GLN A 93 2.27 -4.12 -3.26
C GLN A 93 3.34 -3.35 -4.05
N GLU A 94 3.52 -3.64 -5.34
CA GLU A 94 4.45 -2.93 -6.20
C GLU A 94 4.08 -1.44 -6.34
N THR A 95 2.78 -1.14 -6.45
CA THR A 95 2.27 0.25 -6.48
C THR A 95 2.68 1.03 -5.22
N TRP A 96 2.56 0.42 -4.04
CA TRP A 96 2.96 1.04 -2.78
C TRP A 96 4.48 1.22 -2.66
N LEU A 97 5.27 0.27 -3.16
CA LEU A 97 6.72 0.40 -3.22
C LEU A 97 7.14 1.56 -4.12
N ASN A 98 6.52 1.69 -5.29
CA ASN A 98 6.76 2.81 -6.21
C ASN A 98 6.42 4.15 -5.56
N PHE A 99 5.32 4.24 -4.81
CA PHE A 99 5.01 5.46 -4.05
C PHE A 99 6.03 5.76 -2.97
N PHE A 100 6.51 4.74 -2.25
CA PHE A 100 7.49 4.93 -1.18
C PHE A 100 8.81 5.48 -1.73
N GLU A 101 9.25 4.99 -2.89
CA GLU A 101 10.41 5.52 -3.59
C GLU A 101 10.15 6.95 -4.08
N ALA A 102 9.00 7.18 -4.73
CA ALA A 102 8.66 8.45 -5.34
C ALA A 102 8.46 9.61 -4.36
N VAL A 103 7.98 9.34 -3.14
CA VAL A 103 7.80 10.36 -2.08
C VAL A 103 9.13 10.96 -1.62
N SER A 104 10.26 10.28 -1.89
CA SER A 104 11.59 10.82 -1.59
C SER A 104 12.03 11.91 -2.59
N ASP A 105 11.39 12.01 -3.76
CA ASP A 105 11.69 13.03 -4.76
C ASP A 105 10.84 14.29 -4.52
N PRO A 106 11.44 15.47 -4.29
CA PRO A 106 10.69 16.71 -4.06
C PRO A 106 9.84 17.14 -5.27
N GLU A 107 10.20 16.75 -6.49
CA GLU A 107 9.48 17.10 -7.72
C GLU A 107 8.15 16.34 -7.85
N ILE A 108 7.93 15.29 -7.05
CA ILE A 108 6.71 14.48 -7.07
C ILE A 108 5.45 15.31 -6.80
N MET A 109 5.58 16.37 -5.99
CA MET A 109 4.48 17.27 -5.63
C MET A 109 3.95 18.10 -6.81
N ARG A 110 4.64 18.10 -7.95
CA ARG A 110 4.20 18.80 -9.18
C ARG A 110 3.08 18.06 -9.91
N PHE A 111 2.88 16.79 -9.59
CA PHE A 111 1.89 15.94 -10.24
C PHE A 111 0.66 15.74 -9.35
N SER A 112 -0.50 15.59 -9.96
CA SER A 112 -1.72 15.27 -9.22
C SER A 112 -1.66 13.85 -8.65
N LEU A 113 -2.29 13.65 -7.49
CA LEU A 113 -2.36 12.34 -6.84
C LEU A 113 -2.95 11.26 -7.76
N SER A 114 -3.97 11.60 -8.55
CA SER A 114 -4.59 10.67 -9.50
C SER A 114 -3.63 10.23 -10.61
N LEU A 115 -2.86 11.17 -11.17
CA LEU A 115 -1.85 10.86 -12.19
C LEU A 115 -0.73 9.98 -11.62
N LEU A 116 -0.23 10.32 -10.43
CA LEU A 116 0.78 9.52 -9.74
C LEU A 116 0.28 8.11 -9.45
N THR A 117 -0.97 7.99 -9.01
CA THR A 117 -1.61 6.69 -8.73
C THR A 117 -1.76 5.87 -10.00
N ALA A 118 -2.23 6.46 -11.09
CA ALA A 118 -2.33 5.76 -12.37
C ALA A 118 -0.96 5.28 -12.86
N ALA A 119 0.07 6.13 -12.77
CA ALA A 119 1.45 5.77 -13.16
C ALA A 119 2.00 4.62 -12.31
N ALA A 120 1.86 4.71 -10.99
CA ALA A 120 2.34 3.67 -10.08
C ALA A 120 1.60 2.33 -10.27
N VAL A 121 0.29 2.36 -10.56
CA VAL A 121 -0.50 1.16 -10.88
C VAL A 121 -0.07 0.55 -12.22
N MET A 122 0.21 1.37 -13.24
CA MET A 122 0.72 0.85 -14.52
C MET A 122 2.04 0.12 -14.34
N GLU A 123 2.96 0.68 -13.57
CA GLU A 123 4.23 0.02 -13.24
C GLU A 123 4.02 -1.25 -12.41
N GLY A 124 3.14 -1.19 -11.41
CA GLY A 124 2.76 -2.35 -10.59
C GLY A 124 2.12 -3.48 -11.41
N LEU A 125 1.35 -3.15 -12.45
CA LEU A 125 0.78 -4.12 -13.38
C LEU A 125 1.87 -4.84 -14.17
N ILE A 126 2.85 -4.11 -14.70
CA ILE A 126 3.97 -4.67 -15.46
C ILE A 126 4.76 -5.64 -14.56
N SER A 127 5.15 -5.19 -13.36
CA SER A 127 5.89 -6.00 -12.39
C SER A 127 5.10 -7.21 -11.91
N GLY A 128 3.83 -7.03 -11.54
CA GLY A 128 2.96 -8.12 -11.07
C GLY A 128 2.71 -9.20 -12.13
N LEU A 129 2.53 -8.80 -13.40
CA LEU A 129 2.37 -9.74 -14.51
C LEU A 129 3.66 -10.48 -14.86
N SER A 130 4.80 -9.79 -14.81
CA SER A 130 6.13 -10.40 -15.00
C SER A 130 6.40 -11.50 -13.97
N GLN A 131 6.11 -11.23 -12.69
CA GLN A 131 6.23 -12.21 -11.61
C GLN A 131 5.25 -13.39 -11.79
N GLY A 132 4.00 -13.10 -12.20
CA GLY A 132 2.99 -14.11 -12.47
C GLY A 132 3.38 -15.06 -13.62
N TYR A 133 4.10 -14.56 -14.62
CA TYR A 133 4.57 -15.35 -15.76
C TYR A 133 5.81 -16.22 -15.45
N GLN A 134 6.68 -15.78 -14.53
CA GLN A 134 7.86 -16.54 -14.12
C GLN A 134 7.54 -17.76 -13.23
N ARG A 135 6.45 -17.71 -12.44
CA ARG A 135 6.05 -18.82 -11.54
C ARG A 135 5.71 -20.13 -12.28
N PRO A 136 4.90 -20.14 -13.36
CA PRO A 136 4.63 -21.33 -14.16
C PRO A 136 5.90 -21.99 -14.72
N GLN A 137 6.89 -21.18 -15.13
CA GLN A 137 8.13 -21.69 -15.71
C GLN A 137 9.00 -22.38 -14.67
N LEU A 138 9.07 -21.86 -13.44
CA LEU A 138 9.82 -22.51 -12.35
C LEU A 138 9.19 -23.82 -11.90
N ILE A 139 7.85 -23.92 -11.86
CA ILE A 139 7.16 -25.19 -11.56
C ILE A 139 7.44 -26.22 -12.65
N MET A 140 7.39 -25.80 -13.92
CA MET A 140 7.67 -26.68 -15.05
C MET A 140 9.15 -27.11 -15.09
N SER A 141 10.09 -26.22 -14.77
CA SER A 141 11.52 -26.55 -14.62
C SER A 141 11.80 -27.46 -13.42
N LEU A 142 11.11 -27.27 -12.28
CA LEU A 142 11.21 -28.16 -11.12
C LEU A 142 10.60 -29.55 -11.39
N MET A 143 9.52 -29.64 -12.17
CA MET A 143 8.95 -30.92 -12.62
C MET A 143 9.88 -31.65 -13.60
N ILE A 144 10.61 -30.93 -14.46
CA ILE A 144 11.58 -31.52 -15.39
C ILE A 144 12.85 -32.00 -14.66
N LEU A 145 13.26 -31.34 -13.56
CA LEU A 145 14.47 -31.69 -12.80
C LEU A 145 14.28 -32.82 -11.77
N ASN A 146 13.05 -33.28 -11.50
CA ASN A 146 12.82 -34.42 -10.60
C ASN A 146 11.82 -35.45 -11.17
N PRO A 147 12.28 -36.35 -12.06
CA PRO A 147 11.42 -37.36 -12.69
C PRO A 147 11.10 -38.57 -11.79
N LYS A 148 11.42 -38.53 -10.48
CA LYS A 148 11.18 -39.66 -9.58
C LYS A 148 10.04 -39.37 -8.62
N HIS A 149 8.89 -39.97 -8.93
CA HIS A 149 7.61 -40.05 -8.19
C HIS A 149 6.54 -39.04 -8.62
N PRO A 150 5.51 -39.47 -9.38
CA PRO A 150 4.29 -38.70 -9.54
C PRO A 150 3.48 -38.84 -8.23
N ASN A 151 3.57 -37.87 -7.34
CA ASN A 151 2.67 -37.82 -6.18
C ASN A 151 1.39 -37.11 -6.62
N VAL A 152 0.33 -37.91 -6.80
CA VAL A 152 -0.99 -37.54 -7.35
C VAL A 152 -1.80 -36.64 -6.39
N ASP A 153 -1.26 -36.32 -5.21
CA ASP A 153 -2.04 -35.68 -4.14
C ASP A 153 -2.01 -34.15 -4.11
N LEU A 154 -1.20 -33.48 -4.94
CA LEU A 154 -1.15 -32.01 -4.98
C LEU A 154 -2.26 -31.35 -5.81
N LEU A 155 -3.04 -32.12 -6.59
CA LEU A 155 -4.16 -31.60 -7.38
C LEU A 155 -5.51 -31.54 -6.63
N ARG A 156 -5.59 -32.05 -5.40
CA ARG A 156 -6.87 -32.07 -4.64
C ARG A 156 -7.11 -30.87 -3.72
N SER A 157 -6.12 -29.99 -3.50
CA SER A 157 -6.27 -28.87 -2.55
C SER A 157 -6.69 -27.54 -3.18
N CYS A 158 -7.01 -27.49 -4.48
CA CYS A 158 -7.46 -26.26 -5.16
C CYS A 158 -8.98 -26.17 -5.36
N HIS A 159 -9.76 -27.09 -4.79
CA HIS A 159 -11.22 -26.99 -4.76
C HIS A 159 -11.74 -27.19 -3.34
N HIS A 160 -11.72 -26.11 -2.56
CA HIS A 160 -12.85 -25.72 -1.70
C HIS A 160 -12.74 -24.25 -1.28
#